data_AF-A0A4Q0NRF4-F1
#
_entry.id   AF-A0A4Q0NRF4-F1
#
_cell.length_a   1.000
_cell.length_b   1.000
_cell.length_c   1.000
_cell.angle_alpha   90.00
_cell.angle_beta   90.00
_cell.angle_gamma   90.00
#
_symmetry.space_group_name_H-M   'P 1'
#
loop_
_entity.id
_entity.type
_entity.pdbx_description
1 polymer ?
#
loop_
_entity_poly.entity_id
_entity_poly.type
_entity_poly.pdbx_seq_one_letter_code
_entity_poly.pdbx_strand_id
1 'polypeptide(L)'
;MNYIKHLNTVFQKVYSDNRLNTSHISLYMAAFQFWNVSRFAPQFYVNREELCRMSKIGSNRTYQKCMNDLHKWKYLKYTPSHNPFKGSEIKMFIFAPTSAPGSAQTTTQTGSLVMHQAVNRYIKH
;
A
#
# COMPACT_ATOMS: atom_id res chain seq x y z
N MET A 1 -0.48 -10.70 -9.04
CA MET A 1 -0.89 -10.03 -7.78
C MET A 1 -2.38 -9.74 -7.85
N ASN A 2 -3.17 -10.06 -6.82
CA ASN A 2 -4.58 -9.65 -6.78
C ASN A 2 -4.67 -8.26 -6.15
N TYR A 3 -4.81 -7.24 -6.99
CA TYR A 3 -4.85 -5.82 -6.61
C TYR A 3 -5.91 -5.51 -5.54
N ILE A 4 -7.14 -6.01 -5.72
CA ILE A 4 -8.27 -5.73 -4.81
C ILE A 4 -8.00 -6.36 -3.44
N LYS A 5 -7.58 -7.63 -3.41
CA LYS A 5 -7.26 -8.32 -2.15
C LYS A 5 -6.12 -7.63 -1.40
N HIS A 6 -5.06 -7.24 -2.11
CA HIS A 6 -3.94 -6.52 -1.50
C HIS A 6 -4.38 -5.20 -0.89
N LEU A 7 -5.13 -4.40 -1.64
CA LEU A 7 -5.58 -3.10 -1.17
C LEU A 7 -6.51 -3.23 0.04
N ASN A 8 -7.41 -4.22 0.06
CA ASN A 8 -8.22 -4.52 1.23
C ASN A 8 -7.37 -4.86 2.46
N THR A 9 -6.36 -5.73 2.31
CA THR A 9 -5.46 -6.08 3.42
C THR A 9 -4.68 -4.86 3.91
N VAL A 10 -4.20 -4.01 2.99
CA VAL A 10 -3.54 -2.75 3.34
C VAL A 10 -4.48 -1.85 4.13
N PHE A 11 -5.73 -1.67 3.72
CA PHE A 11 -6.67 -0.82 4.46
C PHE A 11 -6.94 -1.34 5.87
N GLN A 12 -7.05 -2.65 6.08
CA GLN A 12 -7.16 -3.21 7.43
C GLN A 12 -5.91 -2.94 8.28
N LYS A 13 -4.72 -3.04 7.67
CA LYS A 13 -3.45 -2.73 8.35
C LYS A 13 -3.31 -1.23 8.64
N VAL A 14 -3.77 -0.35 7.75
CA VAL A 14 -3.79 1.10 7.97
C VAL A 14 -4.76 1.47 9.09
N TYR A 15 -5.96 0.87 9.10
CA TYR A 15 -6.97 1.11 10.15
C TYR A 15 -6.48 0.71 11.54
N SER A 16 -5.70 -0.37 11.64
CA SER A 16 -5.18 -0.87 12.93
C SER A 16 -3.86 -0.20 13.36
N ASP A 17 -3.15 0.50 12.48
CA ASP A 17 -1.84 1.09 12.75
C ASP A 17 -1.95 2.61 12.95
N ASN A 18 -2.12 3.01 14.22
CA ASN A 18 -2.28 4.41 14.63
C ASN A 18 -1.04 5.31 14.37
N ARG A 19 0.08 4.74 13.91
CA ARG A 19 1.30 5.52 13.62
C ARG A 19 1.21 6.23 12.27
N LEU A 20 0.37 5.75 11.35
CA LEU A 20 0.20 6.39 10.05
C LEU A 20 -0.62 7.68 10.19
N ASN A 21 -0.30 8.61 9.32
CA ASN A 21 -1.10 9.82 9.10
C ASN A 21 -1.50 9.89 7.62
N THR A 22 -2.29 10.89 7.26
CA THR A 22 -2.80 11.08 5.89
C THR A 22 -1.69 11.12 4.83
N SER A 23 -0.54 11.74 5.13
CA SER A 23 0.60 11.79 4.21
C SER A 23 1.23 10.42 3.97
N HIS A 24 1.32 9.55 5.00
CA HIS A 24 1.77 8.17 4.82
C HIS A 24 0.83 7.39 3.89
N ILE A 25 -0.48 7.52 4.10
CA ILE A 25 -1.50 6.82 3.31
C ILE A 25 -1.42 7.28 1.85
N SER A 26 -1.41 8.60 1.62
CA SER A 26 -1.32 9.17 0.27
C SER A 26 -0.02 8.76 -0.45
N LEU A 27 1.10 8.76 0.26
CA LEU A 27 2.39 8.33 -0.28
C LEU A 27 2.42 6.84 -0.63
N TYR A 28 1.86 5.99 0.24
CA TYR A 28 1.72 4.57 -0.02
C TYR A 28 0.86 4.30 -1.25
N MET A 29 -0.28 4.99 -1.38
CA MET A 29 -1.17 4.86 -2.55
C MET A 29 -0.49 5.30 -3.84
N ALA A 30 0.30 6.36 -3.79
CA ALA A 30 1.11 6.77 -4.93
C ALA A 30 2.12 5.68 -5.32
N ALA A 31 2.91 5.15 -4.37
CA ALA A 31 3.86 4.09 -4.64
C ALA A 31 3.17 2.81 -5.17
N PHE A 32 2.00 2.47 -4.63
CA PHE A 32 1.20 1.33 -5.07
C PHE A 32 0.70 1.48 -6.51
N GLN A 33 0.29 2.69 -6.92
CA GLN A 33 -0.11 2.94 -8.30
C GLN A 33 1.08 2.81 -9.27
N PHE A 34 2.27 3.29 -8.89
CA PHE A 34 3.49 3.03 -9.67
C PHE A 34 3.77 1.53 -9.79
N TRP A 35 3.64 0.78 -8.69
CA TRP A 35 3.82 -0.67 -8.71
C TRP A 35 2.81 -1.38 -9.64
N ASN A 36 1.56 -0.93 -9.65
CA ASN A 36 0.50 -1.43 -10.52
C ASN A 36 0.81 -1.21 -12.01
N VAL A 37 1.21 0.02 -12.39
CA VAL A 37 1.58 0.30 -13.79
C VAL A 37 2.86 -0.44 -14.21
N SER A 38 3.78 -0.70 -13.26
CA SER A 38 4.94 -1.58 -13.44
C SER A 38 4.60 -3.08 -13.39
N ARG A 39 3.32 -3.46 -13.56
CA ARG A 39 2.84 -4.85 -13.62
C ARG A 39 3.22 -5.67 -12.38
N PHE A 40 3.28 -5.03 -11.21
CA PHE A 40 3.67 -5.64 -9.94
C PHE A 40 5.05 -6.29 -9.95
N ALA A 41 6.01 -5.67 -10.65
CA ALA A 41 7.40 -6.12 -10.67
C ALA A 41 7.98 -6.28 -9.24
N PRO A 42 8.93 -7.21 -8.99
CA PRO A 42 9.52 -7.42 -7.66
C PRO A 42 10.10 -6.15 -7.02
N GLN A 43 10.53 -5.21 -7.86
CA GLN A 43 10.99 -3.87 -7.52
C GLN A 43 10.75 -2.93 -8.71
N PHE A 44 10.63 -1.64 -8.46
CA PHE A 44 10.44 -0.61 -9.48
C PHE A 44 11.16 0.68 -9.08
N TYR A 45 11.43 1.53 -10.07
CA TYR A 45 12.11 2.80 -9.86
C TYR A 45 11.12 3.95 -9.97
N VAL A 46 11.29 4.96 -9.12
CA VAL A 46 10.45 6.16 -9.09
C VAL A 46 11.30 7.41 -9.01
N ASN A 47 10.88 8.43 -9.75
CA ASN A 47 11.37 9.78 -9.54
C ASN A 47 10.68 10.37 -8.29
N ARG A 48 11.47 11.00 -7.42
CA ARG A 48 10.99 11.64 -6.19
C ARG A 48 9.92 12.70 -6.47
N GLU A 49 10.11 13.54 -7.48
CA GLU A 49 9.20 14.63 -7.82
C GLU A 49 7.85 14.11 -8.30
N GLU A 50 7.85 13.06 -9.12
CA GLU A 50 6.61 12.41 -9.56
C GLU A 50 5.87 11.78 -8.39
N LEU A 51 6.58 11.09 -7.50
CA LEU A 51 5.98 10.48 -6.32
C LEU A 51 5.41 11.54 -5.35
N CYS A 52 6.11 12.67 -5.18
CA CYS A 52 5.60 13.83 -4.42
C CYS A 52 4.33 14.40 -5.06
N ARG A 53 4.34 14.64 -6.39
CA ARG A 53 3.20 15.20 -7.13
C ARG A 53 1.98 14.29 -7.05
N MET A 54 2.17 12.97 -7.15
CA MET A 54 1.08 12.00 -7.08
C MET A 54 0.54 11.83 -5.66
N SER A 55 1.41 11.84 -4.64
CA SER A 55 1.02 11.78 -3.23
C SER A 55 0.50 13.10 -2.65
N LYS A 56 0.56 14.19 -3.43
CA LYS A 56 0.19 15.55 -3.00
C LYS A 56 1.02 16.06 -1.82
N ILE A 57 2.29 15.63 -1.72
CA ILE A 57 3.23 16.10 -0.70
C ILE A 57 4.16 17.14 -1.33
N GLY A 58 4.04 18.40 -0.92
CA GLY A 58 4.92 19.49 -1.38
C GLY A 58 6.20 19.67 -0.54
N SER A 59 6.24 19.13 0.67
CA SER A 59 7.38 19.32 1.59
C SER A 59 8.38 18.18 1.50
N ASN A 60 9.64 18.52 1.23
CA ASN A 60 10.76 17.56 1.21
C ASN A 60 10.90 16.82 2.55
N ARG A 61 10.77 17.56 3.66
CA ARG A 61 10.86 17.00 5.00
C ARG A 61 9.75 16.00 5.28
N THR A 62 8.51 16.35 4.90
CA THR A 62 7.34 15.47 5.08
C THR A 62 7.49 14.21 4.23
N TYR A 63 7.87 14.34 2.96
CA TYR A 63 8.11 13.21 2.07
C TYR A 63 9.15 12.25 2.65
N GLN A 64 10.31 12.78 3.06
CA GLN A 64 11.41 11.94 3.53
C GLN A 64 11.07 11.26 4.85
N LYS A 65 10.41 11.97 5.77
CA LYS A 65 9.89 11.37 7.00
C LYS A 65 8.91 10.23 6.69
N CYS A 66 7.88 10.48 5.89
CA CYS A 66 6.87 9.48 5.57
C CYS A 66 7.44 8.28 4.82
N MET A 67 8.38 8.50 3.89
CA MET A 67 9.03 7.40 3.17
C MET A 67 9.86 6.52 4.11
N ASN A 68 10.63 7.13 5.02
CA ASN A 68 11.41 6.41 6.01
C ASN A 68 10.52 5.66 7.00
N ASP A 69 9.42 6.26 7.43
CA ASP A 69 8.44 5.66 8.32
C ASP A 69 7.78 4.44 7.65
N LEU A 70 7.31 4.57 6.39
CA LEU A 70 6.77 3.44 5.60
C LEU A 70 7.80 2.33 5.39
N HIS A 71 9.08 2.69 5.19
CA HIS A 71 10.18 1.72 5.14
C HIS A 71 10.31 0.97 6.47
N LYS A 72 10.39 1.71 7.57
CA LYS A 72 10.60 1.18 8.92
C LYS A 72 9.45 0.27 9.35
N TRP A 73 8.21 0.64 9.02
CA TRP A 73 7.00 -0.11 9.40
C TRP A 73 6.64 -1.24 8.43
N LYS A 74 7.53 -1.53 7.48
CA LYS A 74 7.38 -2.62 6.51
C LYS A 74 6.10 -2.52 5.69
N TYR A 75 5.79 -1.32 5.22
CA TYR A 75 4.80 -1.12 4.14
C TYR A 75 5.43 -1.25 2.76
N LEU A 76 6.66 -0.77 2.63
CA LEU A 76 7.50 -0.91 1.46
C LEU A 76 8.96 -0.96 1.90
N LYS A 77 9.87 -1.33 0.99
CA LYS A 77 11.30 -1.09 1.13
C LYS A 77 11.67 0.03 0.18
N TYR A 78 12.28 1.07 0.74
CA TYR A 78 12.81 2.22 0.01
C TYR A 78 14.34 2.16 -0.01
N THR A 79 14.94 2.21 -1.21
CA THR A 79 16.38 2.36 -1.42
C THR A 79 16.62 3.67 -2.17
N PRO A 80 17.10 4.74 -1.50
CA PRO A 80 17.33 6.03 -2.15
C PRO A 80 18.42 5.91 -3.22
N SER A 81 18.30 6.73 -4.25
CA SER A 81 19.33 6.90 -5.28
C SER A 81 19.65 8.38 -5.40
N HIS A 82 20.94 8.69 -5.49
CA HIS A 82 21.43 10.03 -5.81
C HIS A 82 21.54 10.26 -7.33
N ASN A 83 21.27 9.24 -8.15
CA ASN A 83 21.33 9.34 -9.60
C ASN A 83 19.95 9.73 -10.17
N PRO A 84 19.78 10.95 -10.72
CA PRO A 84 18.50 11.42 -11.28
C PRO A 84 18.01 10.58 -12.46
N PHE A 85 18.90 9.88 -13.19
CA PHE A 85 18.55 9.02 -14.32
C PHE A 85 18.05 7.63 -13.89
N LYS A 86 18.39 7.19 -12.68
CA LYS A 86 18.01 5.87 -12.16
C LYS A 86 16.77 5.92 -11.26
N GLY A 87 16.51 7.05 -10.60
CA GLY A 87 15.44 7.19 -9.63
C GLY A 87 15.66 6.35 -8.37
N SER A 88 14.84 6.55 -7.33
CA SER A 88 14.90 5.71 -6.13
C SER A 88 14.21 4.37 -6.39
N GLU A 89 14.72 3.29 -5.80
CA GLU A 89 14.12 1.96 -5.92
C GLU A 89 13.11 1.73 -4.79
N ILE A 90 11.96 1.16 -5.14
CA ILE A 90 10.93 0.72 -4.21
C ILE A 90 10.59 -0.74 -4.45
N LYS A 91 10.39 -1.48 -3.35
CA LYS A 91 9.77 -2.81 -3.34
C LYS A 91 8.56 -2.78 -2.41
N MET A 92 7.38 -3.08 -2.93
CA MET A 92 6.18 -3.20 -2.08
C MET A 92 6.23 -4.52 -1.30
N PHE A 93 5.81 -4.49 -0.03
CA PHE A 93 5.59 -5.72 0.70
C PHE A 93 4.21 -6.28 0.39
N ILE A 94 4.14 -7.60 0.17
CA ILE A 94 2.89 -8.32 -0.07
C ILE A 94 2.36 -8.77 1.27
N PHE A 95 1.18 -8.31 1.65
CA PHE A 95 0.51 -8.78 2.85
C PHE A 95 -0.35 -9.97 2.46
N ALA A 96 0.02 -11.16 2.94
CA ALA A 96 -0.89 -12.29 2.87
C ALA A 96 -2.17 -11.93 3.65
N PRO A 97 -3.36 -12.27 3.15
CA PRO A 97 -4.53 -12.31 4.03
C PRO A 97 -4.16 -13.23 5.19
N THR A 98 -4.42 -12.82 6.42
CA THR A 98 -4.37 -13.75 7.55
C THR A 98 -5.39 -14.84 7.24
N SER A 99 -4.93 -15.98 6.72
CA SER A 99 -5.73 -17.19 6.68
C SER A 99 -6.08 -17.46 8.14
N ALA A 100 -7.35 -17.31 8.48
CA ALA A 100 -7.84 -17.78 9.76
C ALA A 100 -7.42 -19.25 9.93
N PRO A 101 -6.85 -19.67 11.07
CA PRO A 101 -6.57 -21.08 11.30
C PRO A 101 -7.89 -21.86 11.50
N GLY A 102 -8.11 -22.90 10.69
CA GLY A 102 -9.20 -23.89 10.81
C GLY A 102 -10.50 -23.48 10.09
N SER A 103 -11.14 -24.29 9.25
CA SER A 103 -11.14 -25.74 9.04
C SER A 103 -11.59 -26.07 7.59
N ALA A 104 -11.25 -27.28 7.12
CA ALA A 104 -11.47 -27.76 5.77
C ALA A 104 -12.96 -28.04 5.45
N GLN A 105 -13.41 -27.72 4.22
CA GLN A 105 -13.86 -28.65 3.17
C GLN A 105 -14.73 -27.95 2.09
N THR A 106 -14.37 -28.24 0.84
CA THR A 106 -15.04 -28.18 -0.47
C THR A 106 -16.54 -27.86 -0.51
N THR A 107 -16.98 -26.95 -1.41
CA THR A 107 -17.80 -27.23 -2.63
C THR A 107 -18.11 -25.93 -3.38
N THR A 108 -18.03 -26.00 -4.71
CA THR A 108 -18.41 -25.02 -5.72
C THR A 108 -19.79 -24.39 -5.48
N GLN A 109 -19.88 -23.04 -5.39
CA GLN A 109 -20.97 -22.24 -5.96
C GLN A 109 -20.74 -20.73 -5.80
N THR A 110 -20.63 -20.07 -6.95
CA THR A 110 -21.34 -18.84 -7.35
C THR A 110 -21.58 -17.75 -6.30
N GLY A 111 -20.77 -16.69 -6.42
CA GLY A 111 -21.09 -15.34 -5.96
C GLY A 111 -21.12 -15.14 -4.44
N SER A 112 -21.12 -13.87 -4.04
CA SER A 112 -21.64 -13.36 -2.75
C SER A 112 -20.63 -12.87 -1.68
N LEU A 113 -20.68 -11.56 -1.47
CA LEU A 113 -21.00 -10.90 -0.18
C LEU A 113 -19.94 -10.73 0.93
N VAL A 114 -18.74 -11.29 0.85
CA VAL A 114 -17.80 -11.21 1.99
C VAL A 114 -16.86 -9.98 1.91
N MET A 115 -17.36 -8.78 2.28
CA MET A 115 -16.57 -7.65 2.86
C MET A 115 -17.34 -6.31 2.99
N HIS A 116 -18.48 -6.12 2.34
CA HIS A 116 -19.19 -4.83 2.41
C HIS A 116 -19.86 -4.52 3.77
N GLN A 117 -20.12 -5.53 4.62
CA GLN A 117 -20.77 -5.30 5.92
C GLN A 117 -19.87 -4.65 6.98
N ALA A 118 -18.54 -4.71 6.84
CA ALA A 118 -17.64 -4.07 7.81
C ALA A 118 -17.42 -2.58 7.54
N VAL A 119 -17.45 -2.16 6.26
CA VAL A 119 -17.25 -0.75 5.87
C VAL A 119 -18.50 0.09 6.16
N ASN A 120 -19.70 -0.48 5.97
CA ASN A 120 -20.96 0.25 6.15
C ASN A 120 -21.30 0.60 7.61
N ARG A 121 -20.64 0.01 8.62
CA ARG A 121 -20.88 0.38 10.03
C ARG A 121 -20.32 1.76 10.41
N TYR A 122 -19.52 2.39 9.56
CA TYR A 122 -18.81 3.62 9.86
C TYR A 122 -19.24 4.84 9.04
N ILE A 123 -20.24 4.69 8.15
CA ILE A 123 -20.87 5.81 7.45
C ILE A 123 -22.19 6.11 8.17
N LYS A 124 -22.15 7.00 9.16
CA LYS A 124 -23.36 7.60 9.75
C LYS A 124 -23.66 8.90 9.02
N HIS A 125 -24.85 9.01 8.44
CA HIS A 125 -25.42 10.28 7.95
C HIS A 125 -25.80 11.18 9.12
#